data_AF-A0A836SY57-F1
#
_entry.id   AF-A0A836SY57-F1
#
_cell.length_a   1.000
_cell.length_b   1.000
_cell.length_c   1.000
_cell.angle_alpha   90.00
_cell.angle_beta   90.00
_cell.angle_gamma   90.00
#
_symmetry.space_group_name_H-M   'P 1'
#
loop_
_entity.id
_entity.type
_entity.pdbx_description
1 polymer ?
#
loop_
_entity_poly.entity_id
_entity_poly.type
_entity_poly.pdbx_seq_one_letter_code
_entity_poly.pdbx_strand_id
1 'polypeptide(L)' 'MINLNHIDKNDINFYLGYSGWAQGQLEKELKQNLWILVSVERYNIWKIPADLLWETIVTDLGLNPKVAANIPDNPIYN' A
#
# COMPACT_ATOMS: atom_id res chain seq x y z
N MET A 1 1.76 28.40 -16.08
CA MET A 1 2.34 27.43 -17.05
C MET A 1 1.71 26.04 -16.86
N ILE A 2 0.37 25.92 -16.97
CA ILE A 2 -0.36 24.63 -16.90
C ILE A 2 -1.30 24.51 -18.12
N ASN A 3 -0.88 25.08 -19.26
CA ASN A 3 -1.70 25.14 -20.48
C ASN A 3 -0.95 24.53 -21.68
N LEU A 4 -0.52 23.29 -21.49
CA LEU A 4 -0.16 22.38 -22.58
C LEU A 4 -0.97 21.12 -22.30
N ASN A 5 -1.94 20.84 -23.16
CA ASN A 5 -3.00 19.82 -23.04
C ASN A 5 -2.45 18.37 -23.11
N HIS A 6 -1.32 18.12 -22.46
CA HIS A 6 -0.47 16.94 -22.60
C HIS A 6 -0.50 16.00 -21.39
N ILE A 7 -1.24 16.36 -20.34
CA ILE A 7 -1.31 15.60 -19.09
C ILE A 7 -2.78 15.39 -18.75
N ASP A 8 -3.20 14.13 -18.71
CA ASP A 8 -4.54 13.73 -18.26
C ASP A 8 -4.59 13.68 -16.73
N LYS A 9 -5.78 13.76 -16.15
CA LYS A 9 -5.98 13.65 -14.70
C LYS A 9 -5.42 12.33 -14.14
N ASN A 10 -5.35 11.29 -14.95
CA ASN A 10 -4.81 9.98 -14.56
C ASN A 10 -3.27 9.91 -14.54
N ASP A 11 -2.59 10.94 -15.03
CA ASP A 11 -1.12 10.95 -15.12
C ASP A 11 -0.45 11.51 -13.85
N ILE A 12 -1.22 12.14 -12.94
CA ILE A 12 -0.69 12.81 -11.74
C ILE A 12 -1.55 12.51 -10.52
N ASN A 13 -0.90 12.08 -9.44
CA ASN A 13 -1.48 11.99 -8.11
C ASN A 13 -0.79 12.95 -7.14
N PHE A 14 -1.57 13.64 -6.32
CA PHE A 14 -1.07 14.51 -5.26
C PHE A 14 -1.23 13.82 -3.91
N TYR A 15 -0.12 13.70 -3.17
CA TYR A 15 -0.11 13.16 -1.81
C TYR A 15 0.41 14.22 -0.85
N LEU A 16 -0.23 14.33 0.32
CA LEU A 16 0.20 15.22 1.38
C LEU A 16 0.62 14.39 2.60
N GLY A 17 1.87 14.56 3.01
CA GLY A 17 2.49 13.75 4.07
C GLY A 17 3.19 12.51 3.52
N TYR A 18 3.86 11.81 4.42
CA TYR A 18 4.59 10.59 4.11
C TYR A 18 4.67 9.70 5.35
N SER A 19 4.77 8.39 5.13
CA SER A 19 5.14 7.45 6.18
C SER A 19 6.65 7.52 6.40
N GLY A 20 7.07 7.61 7.66
CA GLY A 20 8.48 7.67 8.04
C GLY A 20 8.83 6.60 9.04
N TRP A 21 10.03 6.04 8.91
CA TRP A 21 10.59 5.08 9.85
C TRP A 21 11.82 5.67 10.53
N ALA A 22 11.93 5.45 11.84
CA ALA A 22 13.17 5.71 12.56
C ALA A 22 14.26 4.72 12.11
N GLN A 23 15.52 5.04 12.42
CA GLN A 23 16.65 4.19 12.03
C GLN A 23 16.47 2.75 12.53
N GLY A 24 16.51 1.79 11.61
CA GLY A 24 16.38 0.37 11.91
C GLY A 24 14.95 -0.08 12.27
N GLN A 25 13.95 0.79 12.19
CA GLN A 25 12.57 0.46 12.56
C GLN A 25 11.93 -0.46 11.51
N LEU A 26 12.00 -0.10 10.23
CA LEU A 26 11.42 -0.90 9.15
C LEU A 26 12.01 -2.32 9.12
N GLU A 27 13.32 -2.46 9.33
CA GLU A 27 14.00 -3.75 9.37
C GLU A 27 13.58 -4.60 10.56
N LYS A 28 13.29 -3.98 11.72
CA LYS A 28 12.73 -4.68 12.88
C LYS A 28 11.31 -5.15 12.60
N GLU A 29 10.49 -4.28 12.02
CA GLU A 29 9.09 -4.61 11.70
C GLU A 29 9.00 -5.73 10.65
N LEU A 30 9.87 -5.71 9.64
CA LEU A 30 10.01 -6.80 8.67
C LEU A 30 10.42 -8.12 9.33
N LYS A 31 11.40 -8.09 10.25
CA LYS A 31 11.82 -9.29 11.02
C LYS A 31 10.71 -9.83 11.93
N GLN A 32 9.80 -8.97 12.38
CA GLN A 32 8.64 -9.34 13.19
C GLN A 32 7.43 -9.78 12.35
N ASN A 33 7.58 -9.87 11.02
CA ASN A 33 6.50 -10.19 10.07
C ASN A 33 5.30 -9.21 10.16
N LEU A 34 5.57 -7.94 10.52
CA LEU A 34 4.53 -6.91 10.56
C LEU A 34 4.21 -6.32 9.17
N TRP A 35 5.11 -6.50 8.21
CA TRP A 35 4.92 -6.05 6.82
C TRP A 35 5.10 -7.18 5.83
N ILE A 36 4.22 -7.23 4.84
CA ILE A 36 4.36 -8.09 3.66
C ILE A 36 4.85 -7.21 2.51
N LEU A 37 6.01 -7.53 1.96
CA LEU A 37 6.57 -6.83 0.81
C LEU A 37 6.02 -7.43 -0.48
N VAL A 38 5.51 -6.57 -1.37
CA VAL A 38 5.01 -6.96 -2.67
C VAL A 38 5.62 -6.07 -3.75
N SER A 39 5.94 -6.64 -4.91
CA SER A 39 6.54 -5.87 -6.00
C SER A 39 5.54 -4.87 -6.57
N VAL A 40 5.97 -3.61 -6.71
CA VAL A 40 5.17 -2.56 -7.34
C VAL A 40 4.90 -2.87 -8.81
N GLU A 41 5.81 -3.57 -9.51
CA GLU A 41 5.60 -3.92 -10.93
C GLU A 41 4.40 -4.84 -11.16
N ARG A 42 4.00 -5.59 -10.13
CA ARG A 42 2.84 -6.47 -10.17
C ARG A 42 1.52 -5.69 -10.17
N TYR A 43 1.50 -4.47 -9.64
CA TYR A 43 0.29 -3.65 -9.52
C TYR A 43 0.51 -2.28 -10.14
N ASN A 44 -0.30 -1.93 -11.13
CA ASN A 44 -0.26 -0.58 -11.67
C ASN A 44 -0.96 0.40 -10.70
N ILE A 45 -0.20 0.91 -9.72
CA ILE A 45 -0.68 1.83 -8.68
C ILE A 45 -1.26 3.14 -9.25
N TRP A 46 -0.96 3.45 -10.51
CA TRP A 46 -1.50 4.63 -11.21
C TRP A 46 -2.87 4.36 -11.84
N LYS A 47 -3.16 3.10 -12.18
CA LYS A 47 -4.42 2.70 -12.83
C LYS A 47 -5.46 2.15 -11.87
N ILE A 48 -5.02 1.57 -10.76
CA ILE A 48 -5.93 1.01 -9.76
C ILE A 48 -6.44 2.15 -8.87
N PRO A 49 -7.77 2.35 -8.73
CA PRO A 49 -8.32 3.32 -7.79
C PRO A 49 -7.79 3.08 -6.37
N ALA A 50 -7.45 4.16 -5.66
CA ALA A 50 -6.80 4.06 -4.35
C ALA A 50 -7.62 3.28 -3.32
N ASP A 51 -8.94 3.38 -3.39
CA ASP A 51 -9.92 2.65 -2.57
C ASP A 51 -9.94 1.14 -2.85
N LEU A 52 -9.55 0.72 -4.07
CA LEU A 52 -9.49 -0.68 -4.48
C LEU A 52 -8.08 -1.28 -4.39
N LEU A 53 -7.05 -0.45 -4.26
CA LEU A 53 -5.65 -0.89 -4.31
C LEU A 53 -5.36 -1.92 -3.22
N TRP A 54 -5.76 -1.65 -1.98
CA TRP A 54 -5.52 -2.54 -0.86
C TRP A 54 -6.25 -3.88 -1.02
N GLU A 55 -7.54 -3.85 -1.36
CA GLU A 55 -8.34 -5.06 -1.55
C GLU A 55 -7.78 -5.93 -2.70
N THR A 56 -7.35 -5.29 -3.79
CA THR A 56 -6.75 -5.96 -4.94
C THR A 56 -5.46 -6.68 -4.55
N ILE A 57 -4.55 -5.99 -3.85
CA ILE A 57 -3.26 -6.56 -3.43
C ILE A 57 -3.48 -7.73 -2.45
N VAL A 58 -4.33 -7.55 -1.44
CA VAL A 58 -4.58 -8.59 -0.43
C VAL A 58 -5.24 -9.82 -1.04
N THR A 59 -6.20 -9.63 -1.95
CA THR A 59 -6.86 -10.74 -2.66
C THR A 59 -5.88 -11.49 -3.56
N ASP A 60 -4.99 -10.78 -4.27
CA ASP A 60 -3.96 -11.40 -5.12
C ASP A 60 -2.92 -12.20 -4.34
N LEU A 61 -2.65 -11.80 -3.09
CA LEU A 61 -1.84 -12.58 -2.14
C LEU A 61 -2.55 -13.85 -1.65
N GLY A 62 -3.79 -14.11 -2.07
CA GLY A 62 -4.61 -15.24 -1.64
C GLY A 62 -5.22 -15.09 -0.24
N LEU A 63 -5.13 -13.88 0.33
CA LEU A 63 -5.71 -13.56 1.63
C LEU A 63 -7.12 -13.02 1.45
N ASN A 64 -8.00 -13.31 2.41
CA ASN A 64 -9.31 -12.70 2.43
C ASN A 64 -9.21 -11.28 3.02
N PRO A 65 -9.56 -10.21 2.27
CA PRO A 65 -9.48 -8.83 2.76
C PRO A 65 -10.25 -8.60 4.06
N LYS A 66 -11.40 -9.26 4.24
CA LYS A 66 -12.19 -9.15 5.49
C LYS A 66 -11.49 -9.78 6.68
N VAL A 67 -10.68 -10.81 6.45
CA VAL A 67 -9.89 -11.44 7.52
C VAL A 67 -8.65 -10.61 7.81
N ALA A 68 -7.96 -10.15 6.77
CA ALA A 68 -6.75 -9.33 6.88
C ALA A 68 -7.01 -7.98 7.57
N ALA A 69 -8.14 -7.33 7.27
CA ALA A 69 -8.53 -6.06 7.90
C ALA A 69 -8.82 -6.18 9.40
N ASN A 70 -9.10 -7.40 9.87
CA ASN A 70 -9.40 -7.69 11.28
C ASN A 70 -8.21 -8.35 12.00
N ILE A 71 -7.03 -8.43 11.38
CA ILE A 71 -5.84 -8.92 12.06
C ILE A 71 -5.43 -7.85 13.09
N PRO A 72 -5.40 -8.18 14.40
CA PRO A 72 -4.99 -7.22 15.40
C PRO A 72 -3.51 -6.84 15.21
N ASP A 73 -3.16 -5.59 15.54
CA ASP A 73 -1.79 -5.08 15.49
C ASP A 73 -0.79 -5.91 16.30
N ASN A 74 -1.29 -6.74 17.24
CA ASN A 74 -0.51 -7.70 17.98
C ASN A 74 -1.17 -9.10 17.91
N PRO A 75 -0.51 -10.10 17.28
CA PRO A 75 -1.04 -11.46 17.14
C PRO A 75 -1.20 -12.22 18.46
N ILE A 76 -0.72 -11.67 19.59
CA ILE A 76 -0.82 -12.27 20.94
C ILE A 76 -2.16 -11.95 21.62
N TYR A 77 -2.92 -10.97 21.14
CA TYR A 77 -4.26 -10.69 21.68
C TYR A 77 -5.32 -11.52 20.96
N ASN A 78 -5.47 -12.79 21.37
CA ASN A 78 -6.67 -13.60 21.23
C ASN A 78 -6.82 -14.52 22.46
#